data_AF-A0A9W6H7Q5-F1
#
_entry.id   AF-A0A9W6H7Q5-F1
#
_cell.length_a   1.000
_cell.length_b   1.000
_cell.length_c   1.000
_cell.angle_alpha   90.00
_cell.angle_beta   90.00
_cell.angle_gamma   90.00
#
_symmetry.space_group_name_H-M   'P 1'
#
loop_
_entity.id
_entity.type
_entity.pdbx_description
1 polymer ?
#
loop_
_entity_poly.entity_id
_entity_poly.type
_entity_poly.pdbx_seq_one_letter_code
_entity_poly.pdbx_strand_id
1 'polypeptide(L)'
;MSVAIVAALWWCYFAGDDERAGLRMTEASSRRRSTLALTAFALDHYVMILGLVLLAAGVRFVTGDVFAVAPAAGAWLLAFGVALYLVGDARYRQELALGPALIRYLAALVCAATGLIGLAVASLWQLLALLIVLVVVIAGEAARAKSPTIPSIDPVS
;
A
#
# COMPACT_ATOMS: atom_id res chain seq x y z
N MET A 1 -13.00 -7.55 9.59
CA MET A 1 -12.42 -6.26 9.15
C MET A 1 -10.89 -6.32 9.09
N SER A 2 -10.19 -6.67 10.18
CA SER A 2 -8.72 -6.77 10.17
C SER A 2 -8.16 -7.76 9.14
N VAL A 3 -8.81 -8.91 8.94
CA VAL A 3 -8.43 -9.88 7.88
C VAL A 3 -8.62 -9.30 6.48
N ALA A 4 -9.65 -8.47 6.26
CA ALA A 4 -9.86 -7.81 4.96
C ALA A 4 -8.79 -6.76 4.69
N ILE A 5 -8.32 -6.04 5.72
CA ILE A 5 -7.18 -5.13 5.62
C ILE A 5 -5.92 -5.92 5.26
N VAL A 6 -5.63 -7.01 5.97
CA VAL A 6 -4.48 -7.88 5.66
C VAL A 6 -4.57 -8.44 4.23
N ALA A 7 -5.74 -8.86 3.78
CA ALA A 7 -5.96 -9.34 2.43
C ALA A 7 -5.80 -8.23 1.37
N ALA A 8 -6.24 -7.00 1.65
CA ALA A 8 -6.05 -5.86 0.75
C ALA A 8 -4.58 -5.45 0.66
N LEU A 9 -3.85 -5.48 1.77
CA LEU A 9 -2.40 -5.25 1.80
C LEU A 9 -1.69 -6.33 0.99
N TRP A 10 -2.02 -7.61 1.23
CA TRP A 10 -1.54 -8.74 0.44
C TRP A 10 -1.79 -8.55 -1.06
N TRP A 11 -3.00 -8.12 -1.44
CA TRP A 11 -3.33 -7.86 -2.84
C TRP A 11 -2.55 -6.66 -3.41
N CYS A 12 -2.26 -5.64 -2.60
CA CYS A 12 -1.41 -4.51 -2.99
C CYS A 12 0.01 -4.94 -3.37
N TYR A 13 0.56 -5.91 -2.63
CA TYR A 13 1.88 -6.50 -2.88
C TYR A 13 1.90 -7.30 -4.20
N PHE A 14 0.87 -8.12 -4.46
CA PHE A 14 0.84 -9.00 -5.65
C PHE A 14 0.22 -8.40 -6.92
N ALA A 15 -0.62 -7.36 -6.83
CA ALA A 15 -1.34 -6.79 -7.99
C ALA A 15 -0.44 -6.11 -9.05
N GLY A 16 0.88 -6.13 -8.87
CA GLY A 16 1.85 -5.59 -9.84
C GLY A 16 2.74 -6.63 -10.52
N ASP A 17 2.67 -7.91 -10.13
CA ASP A 17 3.67 -8.92 -10.52
C ASP A 17 3.34 -9.66 -11.84
N ASP A 18 2.06 -9.71 -12.25
CA ASP A 18 1.65 -10.67 -13.29
C ASP A 18 1.85 -10.23 -14.75
N GLU A 19 2.03 -8.93 -15.05
CA GLU A 19 1.95 -8.46 -16.45
C GLU A 19 3.24 -7.81 -17.00
N ARG A 20 4.22 -7.50 -16.14
CA ARG A 20 5.50 -6.85 -16.55
C ARG A 20 6.75 -7.69 -16.33
N ALA A 21 6.64 -8.80 -15.59
CA ALA A 21 7.75 -9.73 -15.37
C ALA A 21 8.22 -10.41 -16.66
N GLY A 22 7.32 -10.64 -17.63
CA GLY A 22 7.66 -11.28 -18.90
C GLY A 22 8.50 -10.43 -19.87
N LEU A 23 8.52 -9.10 -19.73
CA LEU A 23 9.16 -8.19 -20.71
C LEU A 23 10.48 -7.57 -20.23
N ARG A 24 10.81 -7.61 -18.93
CA ARG A 24 12.02 -6.98 -18.37
C ARG A 24 13.16 -7.95 -18.06
N MET A 25 12.97 -9.26 -18.26
CA MET A 25 14.02 -10.26 -18.04
C MET A 25 15.16 -10.20 -19.07
N THR A 26 15.05 -9.39 -20.13
CA THR A 26 16.02 -9.37 -21.23
C THR A 26 17.08 -8.26 -21.18
N GLU A 27 17.01 -7.25 -20.29
CA GLU A 27 17.78 -6.01 -20.57
C GLU A 27 18.58 -5.27 -19.48
N ALA A 28 18.67 -5.71 -18.22
CA ALA A 28 19.40 -4.89 -17.21
C ALA A 28 20.76 -5.47 -16.77
N SER A 29 21.70 -4.58 -16.40
CA SER A 29 23.17 -4.72 -16.25
C SER A 29 23.72 -4.81 -14.79
N SER A 30 24.74 -5.66 -14.55
CA SER A 30 24.91 -6.46 -13.31
C SER A 30 25.64 -5.91 -12.07
N ARG A 31 26.31 -4.75 -12.04
CA ARG A 31 27.25 -4.46 -10.92
C ARG A 31 26.87 -3.36 -9.91
N ARG A 32 25.84 -2.57 -10.19
CA ARG A 32 25.30 -1.53 -9.27
C ARG A 32 23.88 -1.85 -8.78
N ARG A 33 23.25 -2.88 -9.36
CA ARG A 33 21.95 -3.45 -8.98
C ARG A 33 21.97 -4.18 -7.64
N SER A 34 23.07 -4.83 -7.28
CA SER A 34 23.12 -5.69 -6.09
C SER A 34 23.03 -4.92 -4.77
N THR A 35 23.69 -3.77 -4.63
CA THR A 35 23.66 -3.00 -3.37
C THR A 35 22.36 -2.22 -3.21
N LEU A 36 21.81 -1.66 -4.29
CA LEU A 36 20.47 -1.05 -4.30
C LEU A 36 19.38 -2.11 -4.05
N ALA A 37 19.45 -3.27 -4.70
CA ALA A 37 18.50 -4.36 -4.50
C ALA A 37 18.67 -5.10 -3.15
N LEU A 38 19.78 -4.95 -2.43
CA LEU A 38 19.91 -5.54 -1.09
C LEU A 38 19.52 -4.56 0.01
N THR A 39 19.89 -3.29 -0.11
CA THR A 39 19.62 -2.32 0.95
C THR A 39 18.22 -1.75 0.84
N ALA A 40 17.78 -1.44 -0.37
CA ALA A 40 16.53 -0.74 -0.59
C ALA A 40 15.35 -1.73 -0.61
N PHE A 41 15.51 -2.88 -1.27
CA PHE A 41 14.57 -4.01 -1.19
C PHE A 41 14.41 -4.57 0.23
N ALA A 42 15.51 -4.74 0.99
CA ALA A 42 15.40 -5.23 2.36
C ALA A 42 14.77 -4.18 3.28
N LEU A 43 15.21 -2.91 3.21
CA LEU A 43 14.64 -1.84 4.05
C LEU A 43 13.16 -1.59 3.75
N ASP A 44 12.76 -1.53 2.48
CA ASP A 44 11.36 -1.32 2.11
C ASP A 44 10.49 -2.49 2.60
N HIS A 45 10.97 -3.73 2.47
CA HIS A 45 10.28 -4.90 2.98
C HIS A 45 10.21 -4.90 4.52
N TYR A 46 11.29 -4.51 5.20
CA TYR A 46 11.28 -4.33 6.66
C TYR A 46 10.32 -3.23 7.10
N VAL A 47 10.20 -2.13 6.36
CA VAL A 47 9.24 -1.05 6.63
C VAL A 47 7.80 -1.56 6.47
N MET A 48 7.53 -2.37 5.44
CA MET A 48 6.21 -2.99 5.26
C MET A 48 5.88 -3.95 6.42
N ILE A 49 6.82 -4.80 6.83
CA ILE A 49 6.65 -5.70 7.98
C ILE A 49 6.39 -4.90 9.26
N LEU A 50 7.16 -3.84 9.49
CA LEU A 50 6.96 -2.95 10.63
C LEU A 50 5.55 -2.34 10.63
N GLY A 51 5.06 -1.91 9.47
CA GLY A 51 3.69 -1.43 9.29
C GLY A 51 2.64 -2.48 9.68
N LEU A 52 2.82 -3.74 9.24
CA LEU A 52 1.94 -4.86 9.62
C LEU A 52 1.97 -5.14 11.13
N VAL A 53 3.16 -5.11 11.75
CA VAL A 53 3.31 -5.35 13.18
C VAL A 53 2.62 -4.25 13.99
N LEU A 54 2.76 -2.98 13.58
CA LEU A 54 2.08 -1.86 14.22
C LEU A 54 0.57 -1.95 14.04
N LEU A 55 0.10 -2.30 12.84
CA LEU A 55 -1.33 -2.55 12.58
C LEU A 55 -1.86 -3.65 13.50
N ALA A 56 -1.16 -4.78 13.61
CA ALA A 56 -1.55 -5.90 14.48
C ALA A 56 -1.59 -5.48 15.95
N ALA A 57 -0.61 -4.70 16.41
CA ALA A 57 -0.58 -4.12 17.75
C ALA A 57 -1.79 -3.19 17.98
N GLY A 58 -2.11 -2.33 17.02
CA GLY A 58 -3.27 -1.45 17.06
C GLY A 58 -4.61 -2.21 17.09
N VAL A 59 -4.72 -3.29 16.29
CA VAL A 59 -5.91 -4.15 16.27
C VAL A 59 -6.19 -4.72 17.66
N ARG A 60 -5.15 -5.13 18.41
CA ARG A 60 -5.30 -5.65 19.78
C ARG A 60 -6.00 -4.67 20.73
N PHE A 61 -5.84 -3.36 20.52
CA PHE A 61 -6.50 -2.33 21.34
C PHE A 61 -7.99 -2.18 21.04
N VAL A 62 -8.45 -2.58 19.86
CA VAL A 62 -9.83 -2.41 19.40
C VAL A 62 -10.64 -3.70 19.38
N THR A 63 -10.00 -4.86 19.64
CA THR A 63 -10.68 -6.17 19.67
C THR A 63 -11.69 -6.29 20.81
N GLY A 64 -11.52 -5.55 21.91
CA GLY A 64 -12.40 -5.62 23.08
C GLY A 64 -13.74 -4.90 22.88
N ASP A 65 -13.71 -3.72 22.25
CA ASP A 65 -14.90 -2.96 21.89
C ASP A 65 -14.58 -2.03 20.70
N VAL A 66 -15.13 -2.37 19.54
CA VAL A 66 -14.91 -1.63 18.29
C VAL A 66 -15.83 -0.40 18.17
N PHE A 67 -16.90 -0.34 18.97
CA PHE A 67 -17.84 0.79 19.00
C PHE A 67 -17.39 1.87 19.98
N ALA A 68 -16.43 1.58 20.85
CA ALA A 68 -15.75 2.56 21.68
C ALA A 68 -14.64 3.30 20.92
N VAL A 69 -14.31 4.50 21.42
CA VAL A 69 -13.13 5.26 21.01
C VAL A 69 -11.90 4.51 21.50
N ALA A 70 -10.98 4.20 20.58
CA ALA A 70 -9.74 3.52 20.94
C ALA A 70 -8.89 4.39 21.86
N PRO A 71 -8.08 3.79 22.75
CA PRO A 71 -6.96 4.51 23.38
C PRO A 71 -6.09 5.16 22.29
N ALA A 72 -5.55 6.35 22.56
CA ALA A 72 -4.76 7.11 21.59
C ALA A 72 -3.63 6.27 20.95
N ALA A 73 -2.99 5.40 21.75
CA ALA A 73 -2.00 4.45 21.26
C ALA A 73 -2.56 3.51 20.17
N GLY A 74 -3.75 2.94 20.37
CA GLY A 74 -4.41 2.07 19.39
C GLY A 74 -4.74 2.81 18.09
N ALA A 75 -5.32 4.02 18.20
CA ALA A 75 -5.65 4.84 17.04
C ALA A 75 -4.40 5.19 16.20
N TRP A 76 -3.31 5.61 16.84
CA TRP A 76 -2.06 5.92 16.13
C TRP A 76 -1.38 4.68 15.57
N LEU A 77 -1.39 3.55 16.28
CA LEU A 77 -0.83 2.28 15.78
C LEU A 77 -1.54 1.79 14.52
N LEU A 78 -2.87 1.88 14.47
CA LEU A 78 -3.65 1.54 13.28
C LEU A 78 -3.31 2.47 12.11
N ALA A 79 -3.33 3.78 12.35
CA ALA A 79 -3.08 4.79 11.31
C ALA A 79 -1.65 4.72 10.74
N PHE A 80 -0.65 4.73 11.63
CA PHE A 80 0.76 4.66 11.22
C PHE A 80 1.15 3.29 10.67
N GLY A 81 0.55 2.20 11.16
CA GLY A 81 0.80 0.85 10.62
C GLY A 81 0.46 0.76 9.14
N VAL A 82 -0.74 1.24 8.74
CA VAL A 82 -1.15 1.27 7.33
C VAL A 82 -0.33 2.29 6.53
N ALA A 83 -0.05 3.46 7.10
CA ALA A 83 0.74 4.49 6.42
C ALA A 83 2.17 4.01 6.11
N LEU A 84 2.85 3.38 7.08
CA LEU A 84 4.20 2.83 6.90
C LEU A 84 4.21 1.72 5.85
N TYR A 85 3.20 0.86 5.85
CA TYR A 85 3.06 -0.16 4.81
C TYR A 85 2.97 0.47 3.42
N LEU A 86 2.10 1.48 3.23
CA LEU A 86 1.93 2.16 1.95
C LEU A 86 3.19 2.92 1.51
N VAL A 87 3.97 3.47 2.44
CA VAL A 87 5.26 4.11 2.15
C VAL A 87 6.28 3.08 1.66
N GLY A 88 6.41 1.94 2.33
CA GLY A 88 7.31 0.86 1.91
C GLY A 88 6.94 0.31 0.54
N ASP A 89 5.64 0.09 0.31
CA ASP A 89 5.14 -0.37 -1.00
C ASP A 89 5.36 0.69 -2.11
N ALA A 90 5.12 1.97 -1.82
CA ALA A 90 5.35 3.05 -2.78
C ALA A 90 6.82 3.14 -3.21
N ARG A 91 7.75 3.01 -2.25
CA ARG A 91 9.20 2.97 -2.54
C ARG A 91 9.58 1.75 -3.34
N TYR A 92 9.12 0.57 -2.95
CA TYR A 92 9.32 -0.67 -3.68
C TYR A 92 8.91 -0.52 -5.15
N ARG A 93 7.73 0.06 -5.42
CA ARG A 93 7.25 0.31 -6.79
C ARG A 93 8.06 1.37 -7.54
N GLN A 94 8.62 2.38 -6.88
CA GLN A 94 9.55 3.33 -7.51
C GLN A 94 10.80 2.62 -8.00
N GLU A 95 11.35 1.71 -7.20
CA GLU A 95 12.55 0.94 -7.55
C GLU A 95 12.32 0.01 -8.73
N LEU A 96 11.14 -0.59 -8.81
CA LEU A 96 10.72 -1.44 -9.92
C LEU A 96 10.19 -0.65 -11.13
N ALA A 97 10.16 0.68 -11.08
CA ALA A 97 9.55 1.55 -12.11
C ALA A 97 8.13 1.09 -12.51
N LEU A 98 7.32 0.72 -11.50
CA LEU A 98 5.95 0.22 -11.62
C LEU A 98 4.94 1.35 -11.36
N GLY A 99 4.87 2.31 -12.28
CA GLY A 99 3.81 3.32 -12.30
C GLY A 99 3.93 4.44 -11.25
N PRO A 100 2.89 5.29 -11.12
CA PRO A 100 2.96 6.52 -10.33
C PRO A 100 2.84 6.26 -8.81
N ALA A 101 3.98 6.18 -8.13
CA ALA A 101 4.06 5.99 -6.67
C ALA A 101 3.49 7.15 -5.83
N LEU A 102 3.31 8.33 -6.41
CA LEU A 102 2.82 9.52 -5.71
C LEU A 102 1.42 9.31 -5.09
N ILE A 103 0.55 8.55 -5.77
CA ILE A 103 -0.80 8.25 -5.26
C ILE A 103 -0.73 7.48 -3.94
N ARG A 104 0.23 6.56 -3.82
CA ARG A 104 0.41 5.74 -2.61
C ARG A 104 1.00 6.55 -1.45
N TYR A 105 1.89 7.49 -1.71
CA TYR A 105 2.35 8.43 -0.68
C TYR A 105 1.24 9.34 -0.18
N LEU A 106 0.38 9.84 -1.07
CA LEU A 106 -0.80 10.62 -0.68
C LEU A 106 -1.76 9.77 0.15
N ALA A 107 -2.01 8.52 -0.27
CA ALA A 107 -2.82 7.58 0.50
C ALA A 107 -2.22 7.28 1.88
N ALA A 108 -0.89 7.14 1.99
CA ALA A 108 -0.21 6.98 3.27
C ALA A 108 -0.43 8.18 4.20
N LEU A 109 -0.36 9.40 3.66
CA LEU A 109 -0.63 10.62 4.43
C LEU A 109 -2.08 10.68 4.89
N VAL A 110 -3.03 10.31 4.03
CA VAL A 110 -4.46 10.21 4.38
C VAL A 110 -4.66 9.17 5.49
N CYS A 111 -4.04 7.99 5.37
CA CYS A 111 -4.07 6.95 6.40
C CYS A 111 -3.51 7.46 7.74
N ALA A 112 -2.38 8.18 7.74
CA ALA A 112 -1.83 8.77 8.96
C ALA A 112 -2.79 9.79 9.59
N ALA A 113 -3.46 10.61 8.76
CA ALA A 113 -4.46 11.58 9.22
C ALA A 113 -5.70 10.92 9.85
N THR A 114 -6.04 9.68 9.47
CA THR A 114 -7.12 8.94 10.16
C THR A 114 -6.84 8.70 11.64
N GLY A 115 -5.58 8.77 12.09
CA GLY A 115 -5.22 8.71 13.50
C GLY A 115 -5.88 9.82 14.32
N LEU A 116 -5.93 11.04 13.78
CA LEU A 116 -6.63 12.18 14.43
C LEU A 116 -8.13 11.93 14.56
N ILE A 117 -8.74 11.33 13.53
CA ILE A 117 -10.15 10.96 13.53
C ILE A 117 -10.39 9.87 14.59
N GLY A 118 -9.52 8.87 14.66
CA GLY A 118 -9.58 7.78 15.64
C GLY A 118 -9.51 8.20 17.11
N LEU A 119 -9.05 9.42 17.40
CA LEU A 119 -9.08 9.99 18.75
C LEU A 119 -10.48 10.49 19.17
N ALA A 120 -11.38 10.72 18.21
CA ALA A 120 -12.67 11.34 18.43
C ALA A 120 -13.87 10.43 18.13
N VAL A 121 -13.69 9.39 17.30
CA VAL A 121 -14.77 8.51 16.86
C VAL A 121 -14.53 7.06 17.24
N ALA A 122 -15.59 6.26 17.14
CA ALA A 122 -15.51 4.82 17.34
C ALA A 122 -14.47 4.17 16.42
N SER A 123 -13.74 3.20 16.95
CA SER A 123 -12.69 2.46 16.24
C SER A 123 -13.16 1.87 14.91
N LEU A 124 -14.45 1.50 14.82
CA LEU A 124 -15.09 1.03 13.59
C LEU A 124 -14.94 2.01 12.42
N TRP A 125 -15.15 3.30 12.65
CA TRP A 125 -15.09 4.32 11.60
C TRP A 125 -13.66 4.53 11.10
N GLN A 126 -12.69 4.45 12.01
CA GLN A 126 -11.28 4.52 11.62
C GLN A 126 -10.89 3.33 10.74
N LEU A 127 -11.30 2.11 11.12
CA LEU A 127 -11.03 0.89 10.33
C LEU A 127 -11.72 0.94 8.95
N LEU A 128 -12.95 1.46 8.88
CA LEU A 128 -13.65 1.67 7.62
C LEU A 128 -12.95 2.69 6.73
N ALA A 129 -12.51 3.82 7.29
CA ALA A 129 -11.77 4.83 6.53
C ALA A 129 -10.47 4.26 5.95
N LEU A 130 -9.70 3.53 6.74
CA LEU A 130 -8.48 2.85 6.29
C LEU A 130 -8.77 1.86 5.14
N LEU A 131 -9.83 1.05 5.28
CA LEU A 131 -10.23 0.11 4.24
C LEU A 131 -10.63 0.81 2.94
N ILE A 132 -11.43 1.89 3.02
CA ILE A 132 -11.87 2.67 1.86
C ILE A 132 -10.65 3.25 1.12
N VAL A 133 -9.69 3.83 1.84
CA VAL A 133 -8.47 4.38 1.24
C VAL A 133 -7.72 3.29 0.47
N LEU A 134 -7.53 2.11 1.07
CA LEU A 134 -6.86 0.99 0.41
C LEU A 134 -7.61 0.52 -0.85
N VAL A 135 -8.94 0.38 -0.78
CA VAL A 135 -9.77 -0.03 -1.92
C VAL A 135 -9.71 1.00 -3.05
N VAL A 136 -9.76 2.30 -2.73
CA VAL A 136 -9.67 3.37 -3.74
C VAL A 136 -8.31 3.36 -4.44
N VAL A 137 -7.22 3.13 -3.71
CA VAL A 137 -5.88 2.99 -4.31
C VAL A 137 -5.84 1.80 -5.26
N ILE A 138 -6.30 0.63 -4.83
CA ILE A 138 -6.29 -0.60 -5.63
C ILE A 138 -7.18 -0.44 -6.89
N ALA A 139 -8.41 0.06 -6.72
CA ALA A 139 -9.35 0.27 -7.82
C ALA A 139 -8.84 1.32 -8.81
N GLY A 140 -8.23 2.40 -8.31
CA GLY A 140 -7.62 3.44 -9.15
C GLY A 140 -6.46 2.92 -9.98
N GLU A 141 -5.67 1.98 -9.46
CA GLU A 141 -4.61 1.32 -10.22
C GLU A 141 -5.16 0.33 -11.25
N ALA A 142 -6.15 -0.48 -10.88
CA ALA A 142 -6.80 -1.43 -11.80
C ALA A 142 -7.51 -0.72 -12.97
N ALA A 143 -8.12 0.45 -12.73
CA ALA A 143 -8.75 1.24 -13.78
C ALA A 143 -7.73 1.84 -14.76
N ARG A 144 -6.55 2.26 -14.26
CA ARG A 144 -5.45 2.80 -15.09
C ARG A 144 -4.77 1.72 -15.93
N ALA A 145 -4.68 0.49 -15.42
CA ALA A 145 -4.14 -0.64 -16.18
C ALA A 145 -5.03 -0.99 -17.41
N LYS A 146 -6.34 -0.77 -17.31
CA LYS A 146 -7.32 -1.04 -18.39
C LYS A 146 -7.39 0.02 -19.50
N SER A 147 -6.50 1.03 -19.51
CA SER A 147 -6.41 2.00 -20.63
C SER A 147 -5.21 1.73 -21.53
N PRO A 148 -5.14 0.61 -22.28
CA PRO A 148 -4.19 0.50 -23.37
C PRO A 148 -4.68 1.42 -24.49
N THR A 149 -3.88 2.44 -24.81
CA THR A 149 -4.05 3.22 -26.03
C THR A 149 -3.82 2.25 -27.19
N ILE A 150 -4.89 1.79 -27.85
CA ILE A 150 -4.79 0.98 -29.06
C ILE A 150 -4.18 1.87 -30.15
N PRO A 151 -3.01 1.55 -30.72
CA PRO A 151 -2.48 2.30 -31.86
C PRO A 151 -3.50 2.22 -33.00
N SER A 152 -3.95 3.37 -33.50
CA SER A 152 -4.71 3.43 -34.74
C SER A 152 -3.82 2.88 -35.85
N ILE A 153 -4.14 1.68 -36.33
CA ILE A 153 -3.54 1.17 -37.56
C ILE A 153 -4.12 2.02 -38.68
N ASP A 154 -3.33 2.97 -39.17
CA ASP A 154 -3.66 3.71 -40.37
C ASP A 154 -3.78 2.70 -41.53
N PRO A 155 -4.87 2.74 -42.32
CA PRO A 155 -5.00 1.85 -43.46
C PRO A 155 -3.91 2.19 -44.47
N VAL A 156 -3.05 1.21 -44.75
CA VAL A 156 -2.02 1.28 -45.78
C VAL A 156 -2.73 1.49 -47.12
N SER A 157 -2.60 2.69 -47.67
CA SER A 157 -3.07 3.10 -49.00
C SER A 157 -2.13 2.63 -50.10
#